data_AF-A0A953AUI1-F1
#
_entry.id   AF-A0A953AUI1-F1
#
_cell.length_a   1.000
_cell.length_b   1.000
_cell.length_c   1.000
_cell.angle_alpha   90.00
_cell.angle_beta   90.00
_cell.angle_gamma   90.00
#
_symmetry.space_group_name_H-M   'P 1'
#
loop_
_entity.id
_entity.type
_entity.pdbx_description
1 polymer ?
#
loop_
_entity_poly.entity_id
_entity_poly.type
_entity_poly.pdbx_seq_one_letter_code
_entity_poly.pdbx_strand_id
1 'polypeptide(L)'
;MIFRVLNGLMAAYFAYATVVQLNDPDWLRWAGMYAVCAVICVQTVANKGMWRVPAIVAAIALGWALVWLPRVLAHPPGVGELTRYRMLNVAVEEAREFLGLLIAAVWMGLVALVRFVQLKRRRARRAQAAVGRVV
;
A
#
# COMPACT_ATOMS: atom_id res chain seq x y z
N MET A 1 -4.61 -17.02 -8.46
CA MET A 1 -5.86 -16.62 -7.79
C MET A 1 -5.61 -15.99 -6.43
N ILE A 2 -4.79 -16.60 -5.57
CA ILE A 2 -4.49 -16.08 -4.22
C ILE A 2 -4.08 -14.60 -4.16
N PHE A 3 -3.18 -14.15 -5.05
CA PHE A 3 -2.75 -12.74 -5.08
C PHE A 3 -3.89 -11.75 -5.39
N ARG A 4 -4.89 -12.15 -6.18
CA ARG A 4 -6.08 -11.32 -6.46
C ARG A 4 -6.98 -11.25 -5.23
N VAL A 5 -7.18 -12.38 -4.54
CA VAL A 5 -7.96 -12.42 -3.29
C VAL A 5 -7.33 -11.52 -2.23
N LEU A 6 -6.01 -11.63 -2.02
CA LEU A 6 -5.30 -10.77 -1.08
C LEU A 6 -5.39 -9.29 -1.45
N ASN A 7 -5.32 -8.94 -2.74
CA ASN A 7 -5.56 -7.56 -3.17
C ASN A 7 -7.01 -7.11 -2.94
N GLY A 8 -7.99 -8.00 -3.03
CA GLY A 8 -9.37 -7.70 -2.66
C GLY A 8 -9.50 -7.36 -1.17
N LEU A 9 -8.89 -8.16 -0.30
CA LEU A 9 -8.86 -7.91 1.15
C LEU A 9 -8.13 -6.61 1.47
N MET A 10 -6.98 -6.36 0.83
CA MET A 10 -6.21 -5.14 1.04
C MET A 10 -6.91 -3.90 0.47
N ALA A 11 -7.67 -4.02 -0.62
CA ALA A 11 -8.53 -2.95 -1.10
C ALA A 11 -9.59 -2.58 -0.06
N ALA A 12 -10.27 -3.58 0.52
CA ALA A 12 -11.25 -3.35 1.59
C ALA A 12 -10.60 -2.71 2.82
N TYR A 13 -9.42 -3.20 3.22
CA TYR A 13 -8.64 -2.62 4.32
C TYR A 13 -8.30 -1.14 4.08
N PHE A 14 -7.72 -0.80 2.93
CA PHE A 14 -7.35 0.58 2.62
C PHE A 14 -8.57 1.49 2.47
N ALA A 15 -9.67 0.99 1.91
CA ALA A 15 -10.93 1.75 1.84
C ALA A 15 -11.48 2.03 3.25
N TYR A 16 -11.46 1.03 4.13
CA TYR A 16 -11.82 1.21 5.53
C TYR A 16 -10.90 2.23 6.22
N ALA A 17 -9.58 2.12 6.03
CA ALA A 17 -8.62 3.07 6.59
C ALA A 17 -8.87 4.50 6.10
N THR A 18 -9.17 4.70 4.81
CA THR A 18 -9.56 6.02 4.27
C THR A 18 -10.75 6.62 5.01
N VAL A 19 -11.79 5.83 5.29
CA VAL A 19 -12.99 6.30 6.00
C VAL A 19 -12.67 6.60 7.46
N VAL A 20 -11.88 5.75 8.12
CA VAL A 20 -11.51 5.94 9.53
C VAL A 20 -10.72 7.24 9.74
N GLN A 21 -9.87 7.64 8.77
CA GLN A 21 -9.10 8.88 8.88
C GLN A 21 -9.95 10.14 8.89
N LEU A 22 -11.22 10.09 8.46
CA LEU A 22 -12.11 11.26 8.53
C LEU A 22 -12.38 11.72 9.98
N ASN A 23 -12.03 10.91 10.97
CA ASN A 23 -12.09 11.27 12.39
C ASN A 23 -10.91 12.14 12.86
N ASP A 24 -9.84 12.26 12.06
CA ASP A 24 -8.61 12.95 12.43
C ASP A 24 -8.61 14.39 11.88
N PRO A 25 -8.01 15.37 12.58
CA PRO A 25 -8.04 16.78 12.18
C PRO A 25 -7.31 17.06 10.86
N ASP A 26 -6.32 16.24 10.49
CA ASP A 26 -5.47 16.36 9.31
C ASP A 26 -5.69 15.21 8.31
N TRP A 27 -6.91 14.66 8.30
CA TRP A 27 -7.33 13.47 7.55
C TRP A 27 -6.90 13.41 6.08
N LEU A 28 -6.84 14.55 5.39
CA LEU A 28 -6.73 14.61 3.92
C LEU A 28 -5.51 13.85 3.38
N ARG A 29 -4.35 14.03 4.02
CA ARG A 29 -3.08 13.46 3.55
C ARG A 29 -3.03 11.94 3.72
N TRP A 30 -3.61 11.45 4.81
CA TRP A 30 -3.69 10.03 5.15
C TRP A 30 -4.75 9.30 4.33
N ALA A 31 -5.96 9.88 4.29
CA ALA A 31 -7.07 9.39 3.50
C ALA A 31 -6.70 9.31 2.02
N GLY A 32 -6.00 10.32 1.49
CA GLY A 32 -5.49 10.33 0.12
C GLY A 32 -4.52 9.19 -0.18
N MET A 33 -3.53 8.96 0.69
CA MET A 33 -2.58 7.85 0.56
C MET A 33 -3.29 6.50 0.53
N TYR A 34 -4.21 6.26 1.48
CA TYR A 34 -4.94 5.00 1.55
C TYR A 34 -5.91 4.83 0.37
N ALA A 35 -6.56 5.89 -0.10
CA ALA A 35 -7.44 5.84 -1.26
C ALA A 35 -6.68 5.44 -2.54
N VAL A 36 -5.49 5.99 -2.76
CA VAL A 36 -4.61 5.60 -3.87
C VAL A 36 -4.24 4.12 -3.76
N CYS A 37 -3.87 3.64 -2.56
CA CYS A 37 -3.56 2.24 -2.32
C CYS A 37 -4.76 1.32 -2.62
N ALA A 38 -5.97 1.73 -2.21
CA ALA A 38 -7.21 0.99 -2.48
C ALA A 38 -7.48 0.87 -3.99
N VAL A 39 -7.36 1.98 -4.74
CA VAL A 39 -7.53 1.99 -6.20
C VAL A 39 -6.53 1.06 -6.88
N ILE A 40 -5.25 1.10 -6.49
CA ILE A 40 -4.23 0.21 -7.04
C ILE A 40 -4.55 -1.27 -6.75
N CYS A 41 -5.03 -1.59 -5.56
CA CYS A 41 -5.46 -2.93 -5.21
C CYS A 41 -6.63 -3.39 -6.10
N VAL A 42 -7.66 -2.56 -6.30
CA VAL A 42 -8.80 -2.83 -7.21
C VAL A 42 -8.31 -3.05 -8.65
N GLN A 43 -7.41 -2.19 -9.15
CA GLN A 43 -6.81 -2.39 -10.47
C GLN A 43 -6.04 -3.72 -10.56
N THR A 44 -5.39 -4.16 -9.47
CA THR A 44 -4.70 -5.45 -9.39
C THR A 44 -5.67 -6.63 -9.42
N VAL A 45 -6.83 -6.52 -8.76
CA VAL A 45 -7.91 -7.51 -8.88
C VAL A 45 -8.39 -7.62 -10.33
N ALA A 46 -8.49 -6.49 -11.04
CA ALA A 46 -8.83 -6.43 -12.46
C ALA A 46 -7.68 -6.80 -13.42
N ASN A 47 -6.49 -7.13 -12.91
CA ASN A 47 -5.28 -7.42 -13.70
C ASN A 47 -4.86 -6.25 -14.64
N LYS A 48 -5.15 -5.01 -14.24
CA LYS A 48 -4.88 -3.76 -14.99
C LYS A 48 -3.81 -2.92 -14.31
N GLY A 49 -3.13 -2.06 -15.07
CA GLY A 49 -2.18 -1.05 -14.56
C GLY A 49 -0.70 -1.43 -14.67
N MET A 50 0.18 -0.50 -14.29
CA MET A 50 1.64 -0.63 -14.45
C MET A 50 2.31 -0.98 -13.13
N TRP A 51 3.52 -1.57 -13.16
CA TRP A 51 4.30 -1.86 -11.94
C TRP A 51 4.93 -0.60 -11.33
N ARG A 52 5.17 0.44 -12.14
CA ARG A 52 5.82 1.69 -11.71
C ARG A 52 4.99 2.48 -10.71
N VAL A 53 3.67 2.51 -10.89
CA VAL A 53 2.75 3.25 -10.01
C VAL A 53 2.81 2.74 -8.57
N PRO A 54 2.56 1.44 -8.27
CA PRO A 54 2.73 0.91 -6.92
C PRO A 54 4.16 1.05 -6.40
N ALA A 55 5.19 1.00 -7.26
CA ALA A 55 6.57 1.22 -6.81
C ALA A 55 6.80 2.65 -6.29
N ILE A 56 6.28 3.65 -7.00
CA ILE A 56 6.35 5.05 -6.58
C ILE A 56 5.57 5.26 -5.28
N VAL A 57 4.35 4.73 -5.18
CA VAL A 57 3.55 4.83 -3.95
C VAL A 57 4.26 4.16 -2.78
N ALA A 58 4.87 2.98 -2.99
CA ALA A 58 5.65 2.30 -1.97
C ALA A 58 6.84 3.14 -1.48
N ALA A 59 7.58 3.76 -2.41
CA ALA A 59 8.72 4.61 -2.09
C ALA A 59 8.30 5.87 -1.32
N ILE A 60 7.20 6.53 -1.73
CA ILE A 60 6.65 7.68 -1.03
C ILE A 60 6.19 7.27 0.38
N ALA A 61 5.42 6.19 0.50
CA ALA A 61 4.93 5.72 1.79
C ALA A 61 6.08 5.35 2.74
N LEU A 62 7.12 4.68 2.25
CA LEU A 62 8.31 4.35 3.04
C LEU A 62 9.08 5.60 3.46
N GLY A 63 9.36 6.51 2.51
CA GLY A 63 10.05 7.77 2.80
C GLY A 63 9.30 8.59 3.84
N TRP A 64 7.97 8.64 3.73
CA TRP A 64 7.14 9.33 4.71
C TRP A 64 7.15 8.62 6.07
N ALA A 65 7.08 7.29 6.11
CA ALA A 65 7.16 6.54 7.38
C ALA A 65 8.47 6.83 8.11
N LEU A 66 9.59 6.92 7.38
CA LEU A 66 10.90 7.25 7.96
C LEU A 66 10.95 8.66 8.55
N VAL A 67 10.22 9.62 8.00
CA VAL A 67 10.11 10.98 8.56
C VAL A 67 9.36 10.97 9.89
N TRP A 68 8.36 10.11 10.06
CA TRP A 68 7.57 10.00 11.30
C TRP A 68 8.21 9.11 12.36
N LEU A 69 9.10 8.20 11.96
CA LEU A 69 9.73 7.24 12.86
C LEU A 69 10.32 7.85 14.14
N PRO A 70 11.06 8.99 14.12
CA PRO A 70 11.61 9.58 15.34
C PRO A 70 10.53 10.01 16.34
N ARG A 71 9.38 10.48 15.86
CA ARG A 71 8.27 10.95 16.71
C ARG A 71 7.60 9.78 17.45
N VAL A 72 7.33 8.70 16.71
CA VAL A 72 6.76 7.47 17.26
C VAL A 72 7.71 6.80 18.26
N LEU A 73 9.02 6.83 18.01
CA LEU A 73 10.01 6.29 18.95
C LEU A 73 10.18 7.16 20.21
N ALA A 74 10.01 8.48 20.10
CA ALA A 74 10.07 9.39 21.23
C ALA A 74 8.86 9.22 22.17
N HIS A 75 7.69 8.88 21.64
CA HIS A 75 6.45 8.70 22.39
C HIS A 75 5.75 7.40 21.98
N PRO A 76 6.27 6.23 22.40
CA PRO A 76 5.68 4.95 22.03
C PRO A 76 4.31 4.79 22.70
N PRO A 77 3.22 4.57 21.94
CA PRO A 77 1.90 4.39 22.54
C PRO A 77 1.74 2.98 23.13
N GLY A 78 0.81 2.85 24.08
CA GLY A 78 0.40 1.54 24.59
C GLY A 78 -0.31 0.73 23.51
N VAL A 79 -0.02 -0.58 23.41
CA VAL A 79 -0.60 -1.48 22.39
C VAL A 79 -2.13 -1.49 22.43
N GLY A 80 -2.73 -1.40 23.61
CA GLY A 80 -4.19 -1.36 23.79
C GLY A 80 -4.85 -0.03 23.40
N GLU A 81 -4.06 1.03 23.19
CA GLU A 81 -4.56 2.34 22.75
C GLU A 81 -4.64 2.42 21.22
N LEU A 82 -3.74 1.72 20.52
CA LEU A 82 -3.69 1.64 19.06
C LEU A 82 -4.94 1.04 18.42
N THR A 83 -5.65 0.18 19.15
CA THR A 83 -6.86 -0.51 18.66
C THR A 83 -8.14 0.24 18.97
N ARG A 84 -8.08 1.36 19.71
CA ARG A 84 -9.27 2.14 20.02
C ARG A 84 -9.69 2.95 18.79
N TYR A 85 -11.00 2.92 18.54
CA TYR A 85 -11.60 3.63 17.41
C TYR A 85 -11.42 5.16 17.53
N ARG A 86 -11.53 5.71 18.75
CA ARG A 86 -11.42 7.14 19.00
C ARG A 86 -9.95 7.55 19.17
N MET A 87 -9.59 8.69 18.61
CA MET A 87 -8.32 9.36 18.91
C MET A 87 -8.28 9.70 20.41
N LEU A 88 -7.33 9.11 21.14
CA LEU A 88 -7.16 9.30 22.59
C LEU A 88 -6.11 10.37 22.92
N ASN A 89 -5.01 10.36 22.16
CA ASN A 89 -3.87 11.25 22.30
C ASN A 89 -3.09 11.30 20.98
N VAL A 90 -2.18 12.27 20.86
CA VAL A 90 -1.37 12.50 19.65
C VAL A 90 -0.40 11.33 19.38
N ALA A 91 0.17 10.71 20.41
CA ALA A 91 1.09 9.58 20.25
C ALA A 91 0.44 8.37 19.54
N VAL A 92 -0.82 8.09 19.86
CA VAL A 92 -1.61 7.02 19.22
C VAL A 92 -1.93 7.36 17.76
N GLU A 93 -2.24 8.61 17.46
CA GLU A 93 -2.46 9.10 16.08
C GLU A 93 -1.19 8.92 15.24
N GLU A 94 -0.06 9.49 15.68
CA GLU A 94 1.21 9.43 14.95
C GLU A 94 1.67 7.98 14.71
N ALA A 95 1.46 7.09 15.69
CA ALA A 95 1.80 5.69 15.55
C ALA A 95 0.86 4.93 14.60
N ARG A 96 -0.45 5.22 14.62
CA ARG A 96 -1.41 4.63 13.66
C ARG A 96 -1.09 5.05 12.24
N GLU A 97 -0.77 6.32 12.04
CA GLU A 97 -0.37 6.87 10.75
C GLU A 97 0.92 6.22 10.22
N PHE A 98 1.93 6.12 11.09
CA PHE A 98 3.19 5.44 10.79
C PHE A 98 2.98 3.97 10.41
N LEU A 99 2.20 3.21 11.19
CA LEU A 99 1.89 1.81 10.90
C LEU A 99 1.12 1.67 9.58
N GLY A 100 0.16 2.55 9.33
CA GLY A 100 -0.59 2.57 8.08
C GLY A 100 0.32 2.86 6.87
N LEU A 101 1.30 3.76 7.00
CA LEU A 101 2.31 4.00 5.97
C LEU A 101 3.22 2.79 5.74
N LEU A 102 3.63 2.08 6.79
CA LEU A 102 4.42 0.86 6.65
C LEU A 102 3.64 -0.24 5.91
N ILE A 103 2.37 -0.44 6.26
CA ILE A 103 1.50 -1.40 5.58
C ILE A 103 1.33 -1.02 4.11
N ALA A 104 1.11 0.27 3.81
CA ALA A 104 1.06 0.79 2.44
C ALA A 104 2.37 0.52 1.68
N ALA A 105 3.52 0.85 2.27
CA ALA A 105 4.82 0.65 1.67
C ALA A 105 5.09 -0.82 1.32
N VAL A 106 4.87 -1.72 2.29
CA VAL A 106 5.08 -3.16 2.10
C VAL A 106 4.14 -3.70 1.02
N TRP A 107 2.84 -3.39 1.11
CA TRP A 107 1.86 -3.95 0.18
C TRP A 107 2.04 -3.42 -1.24
N MET A 108 2.26 -2.12 -1.41
CA MET A 108 2.53 -1.53 -2.71
C MET A 108 3.84 -2.05 -3.30
N GLY A 109 4.87 -2.28 -2.48
CA GLY A 109 6.12 -2.93 -2.89
C GLY A 109 5.90 -4.34 -3.42
N LEU A 110 5.09 -5.16 -2.73
CA LEU A 110 4.71 -6.50 -3.19
C LEU A 110 3.94 -6.45 -4.51
N VAL A 111 2.99 -5.52 -4.66
CA VAL A 111 2.25 -5.33 -5.92
C VAL A 111 3.17 -4.94 -7.07
N ALA A 112 4.12 -4.02 -6.83
CA ALA A 112 5.11 -3.63 -7.82
C ALA A 112 5.99 -4.81 -8.25
N LEU A 113 6.53 -5.56 -7.27
CA LEU A 113 7.41 -6.70 -7.52
C LEU A 113 6.72 -7.79 -8.34
N VAL A 114 5.51 -8.20 -7.93
CA VAL A 114 4.75 -9.23 -8.64
C VAL A 114 4.45 -8.81 -10.08
N ARG A 115 4.01 -7.57 -10.29
CA ARG A 115 3.74 -7.05 -11.64
C ARG A 115 5.00 -6.95 -12.49
N PHE A 116 6.13 -6.55 -11.92
CA PHE A 116 7.41 -6.50 -12.61
C PHE A 116 7.85 -7.89 -13.08
N VAL A 117 7.75 -8.91 -12.21
CA VAL A 117 8.05 -10.31 -12.56
C VAL A 117 7.12 -10.80 -13.66
N GLN A 118 5.82 -10.50 -13.59
CA GLN A 118 4.86 -10.85 -14.64
C GLN A 118 5.18 -10.19 -15.99
N LEU A 119 5.59 -8.92 -15.99
CA LEU A 119 6.01 -8.20 -17.20
C LEU A 119 7.24 -8.87 -17.84
N LYS A 120 8.27 -9.18 -17.05
CA LYS A 120 9.47 -9.89 -17.52
C LYS A 120 9.11 -11.24 -18.15
N ARG A 121 8.27 -12.04 -17.48
CA ARG A 121 7.80 -13.33 -18.00
C ARG A 121 7.02 -13.19 -19.30
N ARG A 122 6.15 -12.19 -19.42
CA ARG A 122 5.39 -11.91 -20.67
C ARG A 122 6.32 -11.53 -21.83
N ARG A 123 7.35 -10.73 -21.58
CA ARG A 123 8.35 -10.35 -22.60
C ARG A 123 9.17 -11.55 -23.07
N ALA A 124 9.66 -12.38 -22.15
CA ALA A 124 10.41 -13.59 -22.50
C ALA A 124 9.58 -14.57 -23.37
N ARG A 125 8.32 -14.82 -22.99
CA ARG A 125 7.41 -15.68 -23.77
C ARG A 125 7.13 -15.12 -25.17
N ARG A 126 6.97 -13.80 -25.30
CA ARG A 126 6.77 -13.15 -26.61
C ARG A 126 8.02 -13.27 -27.49
N ALA A 127 9.22 -13.15 -26.92
CA ALA A 127 10.47 -13.33 -27.66
C ALA A 127 10.61 -14.78 -28.18
N GLN A 128 10.34 -15.78 -27.34
CA GLN A 128 10.36 -17.20 -27.75
C GLN A 128 9.34 -17.50 -28.86
N ALA A 129 8.11 -16.98 -28.74
CA ALA A 129 7.08 -17.16 -29.76
C ALA A 129 7.40 -16.46 -31.08
N ALA A 130 8.17 -15.36 -31.05
CA ALA A 130 8.64 -14.70 -32.27
C ALA A 130 9.73 -15.52 -32.96
N VAL A 131 10.69 -16.08 -32.22
CA VAL A 131 11.75 -16.95 -32.76
C VAL A 131 11.17 -18.22 -33.38
N GLY A 132 10.25 -18.91 -32.68
CA GLY A 132 9.63 -20.13 -33.18
C GLY A 132 8.64 -19.96 -34.35
N ARG A 133 8.35 -18.73 -34.79
CA ARG A 133 7.58 -18.45 -36.03
C ARG A 133 8.47 -18.21 -37.24
N VAL A 134 9.78 -18.03 -37.04
CA VAL A 134 10.77 -17.74 -38.10
C VAL A 134 11.53 -19.01 -38.51
N VAL A 135 11.44 -20.07 -37.71
CA VAL A 135 11.92 -21.44 -38.01
C VAL A 135 10.75 -22.26 -38.53
#